data_AF-A0A2W1C2M5-F1
#
_entry.id   AF-A0A2W1C2M5-F1
#
_cell.length_a   1.000
_cell.length_b   1.000
_cell.length_c   1.000
_cell.angle_alpha   90.00
_cell.angle_beta   90.00
_cell.angle_gamma   90.00
#
_symmetry.space_group_name_H-M   'P 1'
#
loop_
_entity.id
_entity.type
_entity.pdbx_description
1 polymer ?
#
loop_
_entity_poly.entity_id
_entity_poly.type
_entity_poly.pdbx_seq_one_letter_code
_entity_poly.pdbx_strand_id
1 'polypeptide(L)'
;MIAKIFINFLNSVYQLCAFFVNLLFLGQAFTIMIVYVWSRRNVFVRMNFFGLMNFQAPYLPWVLLGFSVLLGNAISVDLVGMAIGHIYFFMEDVLPRQNGGQKILKTPKFL
;
A
#
# COMPACT_ATOMS: atom_id res chain seq x y z
N MET A 1 -8.10 46.08 2.13
CA MET A 1 -8.76 45.22 1.11
C MET A 1 -7.77 44.25 0.45
N ILE A 2 -6.66 44.73 -0.10
CA ILE A 2 -5.62 43.92 -0.77
C ILE A 2 -5.04 42.79 0.10
N ALA A 3 -4.73 43.06 1.38
CA ALA A 3 -4.20 42.04 2.28
C ALA A 3 -5.16 40.85 2.52
N LYS A 4 -6.48 41.08 2.54
CA LYS A 4 -7.48 40.00 2.70
C LYS A 4 -7.54 39.09 1.47
N ILE A 5 -7.42 39.68 0.28
CA ILE A 5 -7.38 38.92 -0.99
C ILE A 5 -6.13 38.05 -1.05
N PHE A 6 -4.97 38.60 -0.65
CA PHE A 6 -3.71 37.86 -0.61
C PHE A 6 -3.76 36.69 0.39
N ILE A 7 -4.27 36.90 1.59
CA ILE A 7 -4.42 35.84 2.61
C ILE A 7 -5.36 34.73 2.11
N ASN A 8 -6.48 35.08 1.48
CA ASN A 8 -7.40 34.08 0.93
C ASN A 8 -6.77 33.27 -0.21
N PHE A 9 -5.97 33.90 -1.07
CA PHE A 9 -5.24 33.20 -2.12
C PHE A 9 -4.22 32.20 -1.54
N LEU A 10 -3.44 32.62 -0.55
CA LEU A 10 -2.48 31.73 0.13
C LEU A 10 -3.18 30.54 0.81
N ASN A 11 -4.33 30.77 1.45
CA ASN A 11 -5.10 29.69 2.07
C ASN A 11 -5.62 28.68 1.05
N SER A 12 -6.08 29.13 -0.12
CA SER A 12 -6.50 28.25 -1.21
C SER A 12 -5.35 27.40 -1.75
N VAL A 13 -4.17 28.00 -1.91
CA VAL A 13 -2.95 27.27 -2.34
C VAL A 13 -2.55 26.24 -1.30
N TYR A 14 -2.54 26.59 -0.02
CA TYR A 14 -2.24 25.66 1.08
C TYR A 14 -3.19 24.46 1.09
N GLN A 15 -4.50 24.70 0.95
CA GLN A 15 -5.50 23.63 0.94
C GLN A 15 -5.32 22.68 -0.27
N LEU A 16 -4.97 23.23 -1.44
CA LEU A 16 -4.68 22.44 -2.63
C LEU A 16 -3.45 21.56 -2.42
N CYS A 17 -2.35 22.13 -1.92
CA CYS A 17 -1.14 21.38 -1.60
C CYS A 17 -1.42 20.28 -0.56
N ALA A 18 -2.18 20.58 0.48
CA ALA A 18 -2.58 19.60 1.49
C ALA A 18 -3.35 18.42 0.88
N PHE A 19 -4.26 18.67 -0.07
CA PHE A 19 -4.98 17.60 -0.77
C PHE A 19 -4.03 16.68 -1.56
N PHE A 20 -3.08 17.25 -2.30
CA PHE A 20 -2.10 16.46 -3.06
C PHE A 20 -1.20 15.62 -2.16
N VAL A 21 -0.75 16.15 -1.01
CA VAL A 21 0.07 15.39 -0.05
C VAL A 21 -0.71 14.20 0.53
N ASN A 22 -2.00 14.37 0.85
CA ASN A 22 -2.85 13.25 1.28
C ASN A 22 -3.00 12.18 0.20
N LEU A 23 -3.08 12.56 -1.08
CA LEU A 23 -3.14 11.62 -2.19
C LEU A 23 -1.83 10.81 -2.33
N LEU A 24 -0.67 11.47 -2.20
CA LEU A 24 0.63 10.80 -2.21
C LEU A 24 0.77 9.82 -1.05
N PHE A 25 0.35 10.22 0.15
CA PHE A 25 0.30 9.36 1.34
C PHE A 25 -0.54 8.11 1.09
N LEU A 26 -1.74 8.27 0.52
CA LEU A 26 -2.63 7.15 0.21
C LEU A 26 -2.06 6.25 -0.89
N GLY A 27 -1.39 6.83 -1.89
CA GLY A 27 -0.71 6.09 -2.96
C GLY A 27 0.41 5.18 -2.45
N GLN A 28 1.17 5.62 -1.44
CA GLN A 28 2.18 4.77 -0.78
C GLN A 28 1.53 3.60 -0.05
N ALA A 29 0.49 3.86 0.76
CA ALA A 29 -0.26 2.81 1.47
C ALA A 29 -0.87 1.76 0.50
N PHE A 30 -1.36 2.21 -0.66
CA PHE A 30 -1.93 1.31 -1.66
C PHE A 30 -0.85 0.47 -2.37
N THR A 31 0.30 1.07 -2.66
CA THR A 31 1.44 0.38 -3.28
C THR A 31 1.94 -0.74 -2.37
N ILE A 32 2.18 -0.46 -1.09
CA ILE A 32 2.64 -1.48 -0.15
C ILE A 32 1.58 -2.58 0.05
N MET A 33 0.29 -2.23 0.01
CA MET A 33 -0.81 -3.21 0.07
C MET A 33 -0.77 -4.16 -1.13
N ILE A 34 -0.69 -3.65 -2.36
CA ILE A 34 -0.61 -4.48 -3.58
C ILE A 34 0.62 -5.38 -3.53
N VAL A 35 1.76 -4.81 -3.17
CA VAL A 35 3.03 -5.54 -3.05
C VAL A 35 2.91 -6.65 -2.01
N TYR A 36 2.28 -6.36 -0.86
CA TYR A 36 2.01 -7.35 0.17
C TYR A 36 1.14 -8.50 -0.36
N VAL A 37 0.01 -8.22 -0.99
CA VAL A 37 -0.89 -9.24 -1.53
C VAL A 37 -0.19 -10.08 -2.62
N TRP A 38 0.50 -9.42 -3.55
CA TRP A 38 1.26 -10.09 -4.61
C TRP A 38 2.35 -11.01 -4.03
N SER A 39 3.07 -10.52 -3.01
CA SER A 39 4.15 -11.27 -2.36
C SER A 39 3.65 -12.54 -1.67
N ARG A 40 2.45 -12.47 -1.06
CA ARG A 40 1.80 -13.59 -0.38
C ARG A 40 1.19 -14.59 -1.35
N ARG A 41 0.80 -14.16 -2.55
CA ARG A 41 0.34 -15.05 -3.62
C ARG A 41 1.48 -15.79 -4.33
N ASN A 42 2.69 -15.21 -4.38
CA ASN A 42 3.84 -15.75 -5.11
C ASN A 42 4.99 -16.19 -4.19
N VAL A 43 4.69 -16.97 -3.14
CA VAL A 43 5.67 -17.38 -2.11
C VAL A 43 6.92 -18.07 -2.67
N PHE A 44 6.78 -18.81 -3.77
CA PHE A 44 7.88 -19.57 -4.38
C PHE A 44 8.82 -18.72 -5.24
N VAL A 45 8.44 -17.48 -5.57
CA VAL A 45 9.27 -16.58 -6.38
C VAL A 45 10.38 -16.01 -5.52
N ARG A 46 11.62 -16.22 -5.96
CA ARG A 46 12.80 -15.61 -5.35
C ARG A 46 13.07 -14.26 -6.01
N MET A 47 13.14 -13.22 -5.18
CA MET A 47 13.41 -11.84 -5.59
C MET A 47 14.86 -11.53 -5.26
N ASN A 48 15.57 -10.93 -6.21
CA ASN A 48 16.93 -10.45 -5.99
C ASN A 48 16.87 -8.93 -5.80
N PHE A 49 17.30 -8.46 -4.64
CA PHE A 49 17.19 -7.06 -4.25
C PHE A 49 18.54 -6.38 -4.43
N PHE A 50 18.59 -5.40 -5.35
CA PHE A 50 19.80 -4.68 -5.75
C PHE A 50 20.98 -5.58 -6.18
N GLY A 51 20.71 -6.86 -6.50
CA GLY A 51 21.75 -7.85 -6.83
C GLY A 51 22.64 -8.28 -5.65
N LEU A 52 22.38 -7.78 -4.44
CA LEU A 52 23.17 -8.01 -3.24
C LEU A 52 22.53 -9.05 -2.30
N MET A 53 21.20 -9.09 -2.24
CA MET A 53 20.45 -9.96 -1.33
C MET A 53 19.34 -10.70 -2.07
N ASN A 54 19.32 -12.03 -1.95
CA ASN A 54 18.23 -12.87 -2.46
C ASN A 54 17.27 -13.23 -1.33
N PHE A 55 15.98 -12.92 -1.49
CA PHE A 55 14.94 -13.30 -0.53
C PHE A 55 13.68 -13.81 -1.23
N GLN A 56 12.83 -14.55 -0.51
CA GLN A 56 11.54 -14.99 -1.04
C GLN A 56 10.55 -13.82 -1.08
N ALA A 57 9.66 -13.79 -2.08
CA ALA A 57 8.71 -12.71 -2.28
C ALA A 57 8.01 -12.21 -1.00
N PRO A 58 7.54 -13.05 -0.04
CA PRO A 58 6.82 -12.59 1.15
C PRO A 58 7.61 -11.65 2.07
N TYR A 59 8.94 -11.63 1.99
CA TYR A 59 9.79 -10.73 2.76
C TYR A 59 9.91 -9.34 2.14
N LEU A 60 9.47 -9.16 0.89
CA LEU A 60 9.60 -7.90 0.17
C LEU A 60 8.93 -6.71 0.89
N PRO A 61 7.68 -6.80 1.40
CA PRO A 61 7.05 -5.69 2.12
C PRO A 61 7.81 -5.30 3.39
N TRP A 62 8.41 -6.28 4.08
CA TRP A 62 9.24 -6.04 5.27
C TRP A 62 10.54 -5.33 4.93
N VAL A 63 11.18 -5.70 3.82
CA VAL A 63 12.38 -5.04 3.33
C VAL A 63 12.06 -3.59 2.94
N LEU A 64 10.93 -3.35 2.25
CA LEU A 64 10.48 -1.99 1.93
C LEU A 64 10.21 -1.15 3.17
N LEU A 65 9.57 -1.73 4.20
CA LEU A 65 9.38 -1.05 5.49
C LEU A 65 10.73 -0.68 6.11
N GLY A 66 11.72 -1.59 6.07
CA GLY A 66 13.08 -1.29 6.52
C GLY A 66 13.70 -0.10 5.77
N PHE A 67 13.52 0.00 4.45
CA PHE A 67 13.96 1.17 3.68
C PHE A 67 13.23 2.43 4.06
N SER A 68 11.92 2.37 4.32
CA SER A 68 11.16 3.52 4.80
C SER A 68 11.68 4.03 6.14
N VAL A 69 12.07 3.14 7.06
CA VAL A 69 12.72 3.52 8.32
C VAL A 69 14.06 4.21 8.06
N LEU A 70 14.89 3.65 7.17
CA LEU A 70 16.22 4.21 6.85
C LEU A 70 16.15 5.57 6.15
N LEU A 71 15.15 5.77 5.30
CA LEU A 71 14.91 7.01 4.56
C LEU A 71 14.14 8.06 5.38
N GLY A 72 13.66 7.71 6.58
CA GLY A 72 12.86 8.60 7.43
C GLY A 72 11.44 8.84 6.90
N ASN A 73 10.91 7.92 6.08
CA ASN A 73 9.52 7.97 5.61
C ASN A 73 8.54 7.65 6.74
N ALA A 74 7.27 8.00 6.52
CA ALA A 74 6.20 7.75 7.49
C ALA A 74 5.87 6.25 7.59
N ILE A 75 6.51 5.55 8.53
CA ILE A 75 6.36 4.10 8.78
C ILE A 75 4.90 3.72 9.10
N SER A 76 4.15 4.64 9.72
CA SER A 76 2.73 4.43 10.05
C SER A 76 1.89 4.10 8.81
N VAL A 77 2.22 4.69 7.66
CA VAL A 77 1.53 4.48 6.38
C VAL A 77 1.76 3.07 5.87
N ASP A 78 3.01 2.64 5.93
CA ASP A 78 3.43 1.33 5.46
C ASP A 78 2.81 0.22 6.32
N LEU A 79 2.78 0.42 7.64
CA LEU A 79 2.13 -0.49 8.58
C LEU A 79 0.62 -0.59 8.33
N VAL A 80 -0.06 0.53 8.08
CA VAL A 80 -1.50 0.54 7.74
C VAL A 80 -1.74 -0.22 6.43
N GLY A 81 -0.93 0.03 5.40
CA GLY A 81 -1.03 -0.68 4.12
C GLY A 81 -0.77 -2.19 4.25
N MET A 82 0.21 -2.60 5.07
CA MET A 82 0.45 -4.01 5.40
C MET A 82 -0.71 -4.64 6.17
N ALA A 83 -1.29 -3.94 7.15
CA ALA A 83 -2.44 -4.43 7.91
C ALA A 83 -3.67 -4.62 7.01
N ILE A 84 -3.99 -3.65 6.17
CA ILE A 84 -5.08 -3.74 5.18
C ILE A 84 -4.81 -4.89 4.19
N GLY A 85 -3.58 -5.02 3.70
CA GLY A 85 -3.17 -6.12 2.83
C GLY A 85 -3.32 -7.49 3.49
N HIS A 86 -3.02 -7.60 4.79
CA HIS A 86 -3.20 -8.82 5.57
C HIS A 86 -4.69 -9.18 5.73
N ILE A 87 -5.53 -8.20 6.05
CA ILE A 87 -6.99 -8.37 6.15
C ILE A 87 -7.56 -8.80 4.79
N TYR A 88 -7.15 -8.13 3.69
CA TYR A 88 -7.60 -8.46 2.35
C TYR A 88 -7.21 -9.89 1.93
N PHE A 89 -5.94 -10.27 2.14
CA PHE A 89 -5.47 -11.63 1.90
C PHE A 89 -6.22 -12.65 2.76
N PHE A 90 -6.48 -12.36 4.03
CA PHE A 90 -7.24 -13.25 4.90
C PHE A 90 -8.69 -13.44 4.39
N MET A 91 -9.34 -12.34 3.98
CA MET A 91 -10.71 -12.39 3.46
C MET A 91 -10.82 -13.07 2.10
N GLU A 92 -9.81 -12.98 1.25
CA GLU A 92 -9.85 -13.55 -0.09
C GLU A 92 -9.27 -14.97 -0.19
N ASP A 93 -8.23 -15.30 0.57
CA ASP A 93 -7.53 -16.59 0.44
C ASP A 93 -7.82 -17.58 1.58
N VAL A 94 -8.14 -17.10 2.80
CA VAL A 94 -8.42 -17.99 3.95
C VAL A 94 -9.92 -18.31 4.05
N LEU A 95 -10.76 -17.30 3.86
CA LEU A 95 -12.23 -17.42 3.94
C LEU A 95 -12.86 -18.39 2.93
N PRO A 96 -12.46 -18.48 1.64
CA PRO A 96 -13.02 -19.48 0.74
C PRO A 96 -12.41 -20.88 0.92
N ARG A 97 -11.31 -21.01 1.68
CA ARG A 97 -10.59 -22.28 1.87
C ARG A 97 -11.05 -23.03 3.13
N GLN A 98 -11.75 -22.36 4.05
CA GLN A 98 -12.37 -22.99 5.21
C GLN A 98 -13.90 -23.05 5.03
N ASN A 99 -14.42 -24.26 4.82
CA ASN A 99 -15.83 -24.66 4.93
C ASN A 99 -16.86 -23.86 4.10
N GLY A 100 -16.87 -24.04 2.77
CA GLY A 100 -18.04 -23.70 1.95
C GLY A 100 -18.25 -22.22 1.64
N GLY A 101 -17.27 -21.36 1.90
CA GLY A 101 -17.30 -19.94 1.55
C GLY A 101 -17.24 -19.73 0.03
N GLN A 102 -18.33 -19.21 -0.55
CA GLN A 102 -18.32 -18.75 -1.93
C GLN A 102 -17.26 -17.65 -2.08
N LYS A 103 -16.47 -17.69 -3.17
CA LYS A 103 -15.63 -16.54 -3.58
C LYS A 103 -16.56 -15.32 -3.73
N ILE A 104 -16.54 -14.42 -2.75
CA ILE A 104 -17.32 -13.16 -2.78
C ILE A 104 -16.87 -12.31 -3.97
N LEU A 105 -15.58 -12.37 -4.32
CA LEU A 105 -15.02 -11.79 -5.55
C LEU A 105 -15.03 -12.84 -6.67
N LYS A 106 -16.23 -13.09 -7.20
CA LYS A 106 -16.43 -13.91 -8.40
C LYS A 106 -16.01 -13.06 -9.61
N THR A 107 -14.82 -13.27 -10.14
CA THR A 107 -14.43 -12.72 -11.45
C THR A 107 -15.39 -13.30 -12.50
N PRO A 108 -16.17 -12.46 -13.22
CA PRO A 108 -16.99 -12.96 -14.32
C PRO A 108 -16.05 -13.47 -15.42
N LYS A 109 -16.28 -14.72 -15.84
CA LYS A 109 -15.64 -15.34 -17.00
C LYS A 109 -16.28 -14.76 -18.27
N PHE A 110 -15.95 -13.53 -18.63
CA PHE A 110 -16.09 -13.13 -20.02
C PHE A 110 -14.73 -13.35 -20.68
N LEU A 111 -14.68 -14.44 -21.45
CA LEU A 111 -13.64 -14.81 -22.40
C LEU A 111 -14.30 -14.75 -23.77
#